data_AF-X1PFF2-F1
#
_entry.id   AF-X1PFF2-F1
#
_cell.length_a   1.000
_cell.length_b   1.000
_cell.length_c   1.000
_cell.angle_alpha   90.00
_cell.angle_beta   90.00
_cell.angle_gamma   90.00
#
_symmetry.space_group_name_H-M   'P 1'
#
loop_
_entity.id
_entity.type
_entity.pdbx_description
1 polymer ?
#
loop_
_entity_poly.entity_id
_entity_poly.type
_entity_poly.pdbx_seq_one_letter_code
_entity_poly.pdbx_strand_id
1 'polypeptide(L)' 'MKDLRFIAIEGVIGAGKTSLAKIFSNKFHAGVILEKFEENPFLEKFYSDPAKYAFHTQIYFLMSRYRQQRKRF' A
#
# COMPACT_ATOMS: atom_id res chain seq x y z
N MET A 1 8.44 24.85 9.06
CA MET A 1 8.12 23.72 8.16
C MET A 1 6.65 23.40 8.35
N LYS A 2 5.85 23.32 7.28
CA LYS A 2 4.49 22.75 7.38
C LYS A 2 4.60 21.38 8.05
N ASP A 3 3.78 21.10 9.05
CA ASP A 3 3.73 19.79 9.70
C ASP A 3 3.58 18.70 8.64
N LEU A 4 4.66 17.97 8.37
CA LEU A 4 4.68 16.83 7.47
C LEU A 4 3.90 15.69 8.14
N ARG A 5 2.58 15.72 7.97
CA ARG A 5 1.67 14.73 8.58
C ARG A 5 1.75 13.35 7.93
N PHE A 6 2.24 13.25 6.69
CA PHE A 6 2.28 12.00 5.92
C PHE A 6 3.52 11.89 5.03
N ILE A 7 4.05 10.66 4.94
CA ILE A 7 5.11 10.27 4.01
C ILE A 7 4.58 9.08 3.20
N ALA A 8 4.57 9.20 1.88
CA ALA A 8 4.31 8.09 0.96
C ALA A 8 5.65 7.55 0.44
N ILE A 9 5.81 6.23 0.40
CA ILE A 9 7.02 5.55 -0.08
C ILE A 9 6.65 4.75 -1.32
N GLU A 10 7.14 5.20 -2.48
CA GLU A 10 6.85 4.63 -3.80
C GLU A 10 8.05 3.89 -4.39
N GLY A 11 7.80 2.95 -5.31
CA GLY A 11 8.84 2.18 -5.99
C GLY A 11 8.38 0.80 -6.46
N VAL A 12 9.19 0.16 -7.31
CA VAL A 12 8.88 -1.14 -7.93
C VAL A 12 8.83 -2.29 -6.91
N ILE A 13 8.22 -3.42 -7.31
CA ILE A 13 8.22 -4.66 -6.50
C ILE A 13 9.68 -5.07 -6.24
N GLY A 14 9.98 -5.46 -4.99
CA GLY A 14 11.35 -5.83 -4.60
C GLY A 14 12.27 -4.65 -4.21
N ALA A 15 11.86 -3.39 -4.38
CA ALA A 15 12.71 -2.22 -4.08
C ALA A 15 12.97 -1.94 -2.58
N GLY A 16 12.52 -2.79 -1.66
CA GLY A 16 12.74 -2.61 -0.21
C GLY A 16 11.86 -1.56 0.48
N LYS A 17 10.74 -1.14 -0.14
CA LYS A 17 9.82 -0.12 0.40
C LYS A 17 9.34 -0.40 1.83
N THR A 18 8.92 -1.64 2.11
CA THR A 18 8.45 -2.07 3.43
C THR A 18 9.56 -1.94 4.48
N SER A 19 10.80 -2.27 4.11
CA SER A 19 11.96 -2.12 4.98
C SER A 19 12.22 -0.64 5.29
N LEU A 20 12.19 0.23 4.27
CA LEU A 20 12.35 1.67 4.45
C LEU A 20 11.25 2.28 5.33
N ALA A 21 9.99 1.88 5.12
CA ALA A 21 8.86 2.33 5.92
C ALA A 21 9.03 1.99 7.41
N LYS A 22 9.50 0.78 7.72
CA LYS A 22 9.80 0.35 9.09
C LYS A 22 10.96 1.13 9.71
N ILE A 23 12.03 1.39 8.95
CA ILE A 23 13.16 2.22 9.41
C ILE A 23 12.69 3.64 9.76
N PHE A 24 11.85 4.24 8.91
CA PHE A 24 11.31 5.58 9.14
C PHE A 24 10.35 5.60 10.34
N SER A 25 9.48 4.61 10.47
CA SER A 25 8.59 4.47 11.63
C SER A 25 9.38 4.44 12.94
N ASN A 26 10.46 3.67 12.99
CA ASN A 26 11.34 3.59 14.17
C ASN A 26 12.09 4.91 14.42
N LYS A 27 12.63 5.56 13.38
CA LYS A 27 13.44 6.78 13.51
C LYS A 27 12.61 8.01 13.89
N PHE A 28 11.39 8.12 13.39
CA PHE A 28 10.53 9.29 13.59
C PHE A 28 9.36 9.03 14.57
N HIS A 29 9.31 7.85 15.19
CA HIS A 29 8.18 7.40 16.02
C HIS A 29 6.82 7.57 15.31
N ALA A 30 6.82 7.39 13.99
CA ALA A 30 5.65 7.58 13.15
C ALA A 30 4.84 6.29 13.01
N GLY A 31 3.52 6.41 12.87
CA GLY A 31 2.68 5.27 12.50
C GLY A 31 3.00 4.76 11.10
N VAL A 32 3.00 3.43 10.92
CA VAL A 32 3.21 2.80 9.60
C VAL A 32 1.91 2.24 9.04
N ILE A 33 1.64 2.50 7.77
CA ILE A 33 0.52 1.92 7.02
C ILE A 33 1.09 1.07 5.89
N LEU A 34 1.01 -0.25 6.03
CA LEU A 34 1.55 -1.19 5.05
C LEU A 34 0.48 -1.63 4.05
N GLU A 35 0.94 -1.97 2.84
CA GLU A 35 0.07 -2.59 1.84
C GLU A 35 -0.41 -3.97 2.30
N LYS A 36 -1.68 -4.26 2.04
CA LYS A 36 -2.31 -5.55 2.33
C LYS A 36 -2.65 -6.28 1.03
N PHE A 37 -1.64 -6.51 0.20
CA PHE A 37 -1.85 -7.08 -1.14
C PHE A 37 -2.35 -8.53 -1.11
N GLU A 38 -1.95 -9.30 -0.09
CA GLU A 38 -2.39 -10.69 0.13
C GLU A 38 -3.90 -10.80 0.38
N GLU A 39 -4.54 -9.71 0.85
CA GLU A 39 -5.99 -9.69 1.08
C GLU A 39 -6.78 -9.47 -0.22
N ASN A 40 -6.12 -9.23 -1.37
CA ASN A 40 -6.80 -8.97 -2.65
C ASN A 40 -7.21 -10.29 -3.34
N PRO A 41 -8.51 -10.63 -3.39
CA PRO A 41 -8.98 -11.92 -3.93
C PRO A 41 -8.83 -12.03 -5.46
N PHE A 42 -8.45 -10.95 -6.13
CA PHE A 42 -8.25 -10.89 -7.57
C PHE A 42 -6.78 -10.93 -7.98
N LEU A 43 -5.84 -10.79 -7.04
CA LEU A 43 -4.42 -10.65 -7.36
C LEU A 43 -3.85 -11.91 -8.03
N GLU A 44 -4.17 -13.10 -7.50
CA GLU A 44 -3.76 -14.36 -8.11
C GLU A 44 -4.37 -14.54 -9.51
N LYS A 45 -5.65 -14.18 -9.68
CA LYS A 45 -6.36 -14.25 -10.96
C LYS A 45 -5.83 -13.26 -11.98
N PHE A 46 -5.33 -12.11 -11.54
CA PHE A 46 -4.67 -11.15 -12.40
C PHE A 46 -3.39 -11.70 -13.01
N TYR A 47 -2.61 -12.50 -12.27
CA TYR A 47 -1.42 -13.13 -12.83
C TYR A 47 -1.74 -14.20 -13.88
N SER A 48 -2.95 -14.78 -13.88
CA SER A 48 -3.38 -15.75 -14.90
C SER A 48 -4.08 -15.10 -16.11
N ASP A 49 -4.86 -14.03 -15.91
CA ASP A 49 -5.51 -13.28 -16.99
C ASP A 49 -5.61 -11.78 -16.66
N PRO A 50 -4.57 -11.00 -17.00
CA PRO A 50 -4.54 -9.56 -16.73
C PRO A 50 -5.70 -8.80 -17.38
N ALA A 51 -6.08 -9.16 -18.62
CA ALA A 51 -7.10 -8.43 -19.37
C ALA A 51 -8.47 -8.51 -18.68
N LYS A 52 -8.78 -9.65 -18.07
CA LYS A 52 -10.05 -9.87 -17.36
C LYS A 52 -10.05 -9.31 -15.94
N TYR A 53 -8.93 -9.40 -15.21
CA TYR A 53 -8.90 -9.12 -13.78
C TYR A 53 -8.21 -7.81 -13.38
N ALA A 54 -7.53 -7.10 -14.29
CA ALA A 54 -6.83 -5.84 -13.98
C ALA A 54 -7.72 -4.83 -13.27
N PHE A 55 -8.93 -4.58 -13.78
CA PHE A 55 -9.84 -3.59 -13.19
C PHE A 55 -10.22 -3.95 -11.75
N HIS A 56 -10.63 -5.21 -11.52
CA HIS A 56 -11.02 -5.69 -10.19
C HIS A 56 -9.87 -5.59 -9.19
N THR A 57 -8.67 -6.01 -9.61
CA THR A 57 -7.45 -5.95 -8.80
C THR A 57 -7.11 -4.51 -8.42
N GLN A 58 -7.15 -3.57 -9.38
CA GLN A 58 -6.80 -2.17 -9.13
C GLN A 58 -7.85 -1.44 -8.27
N ILE A 59 -9.15 -1.67 -8.49
CA ILE A 59 -10.20 -1.10 -7.65
C ILE A 59 -10.11 -1.60 -6.20
N TYR A 60 -9.77 -2.88 -6.01
CA TYR A 60 -9.54 -3.42 -4.67
C TYR A 60 -8.38 -2.70 -3.96
N PHE A 61 -7.24 -2.53 -4.65
CA PHE A 61 -6.09 -1.79 -4.10
C PHE A 61 -6.48 -0.37 -3.70
N LEU A 62 -7.17 0.36 -4.58
CA LEU A 62 -7.65 1.72 -4.31
C LEU A 62 -8.54 1.79 -3.07
N MET A 63 -9.55 0.92 -2.99
CA MET A 63 -10.50 0.90 -1.87
C MET A 63 -9.84 0.47 -0.55
N SER A 64 -8.92 -0.49 -0.59
CA SER A 64 -8.14 -0.91 0.58
C SER A 64 -7.32 0.25 1.14
N ARG A 65 -6.59 0.98 0.28
CA ARG A 65 -5.81 2.16 0.67
C ARG A 65 -6.69 3.27 1.26
N TYR A 66 -7.82 3.57 0.62
CA TYR A 66 -8.77 4.57 1.11
C TYR A 66 -9.31 4.22 2.51
N ARG A 67 -9.69 2.96 2.74
CA ARG A 67 -10.17 2.49 4.05
C ARG A 67 -9.08 2.55 5.12
N GLN A 68 -7.84 2.19 4.80
CA GLN A 68 -6.71 2.26 5.73
C GLN A 68 -6.43 3.70 6.16
N GLN A 69 -6.42 4.64 5.22
CA GLN A 69 -6.21 6.05 5.52
C GLN A 69 -7.34 6.59 6.39
N ARG A 70 -8.61 6.32 6.02
CA ARG A 70 -9.78 6.75 6.81
C ARG A 70 -9.82 6.24 8.24
N LYS A 71 -9.38 5.01 8.54
CA LYS A 71 -9.41 4.45 9.90
C LYS A 71 -8.41 5.09 10.86
N ARG A 72 -7.41 5.80 10.34
CA ARG A 72 -6.37 6.48 11.11
C ARG A 72 -6.74 7.95 11.40
N PHE A 73 -7.82 8.44 10.78
CA PHE A 73 -8.47 9.72 11.05
C PHE A 73 -9.80 9.48 11.77
#